data_AF-A0A1Y3XUY1-F1
#
_entry.id   AF-A0A1Y3XUY1-F1
#
_cell.length_a   1.000
_cell.length_b   1.000
_cell.length_c   1.000
_cell.angle_alpha   90.00
_cell.angle_beta   90.00
_cell.angle_gamma   90.00
#
_symmetry.space_group_name_H-M   'P 1'
#
loop_
_entity.id
_entity.type
_entity.pdbx_description
1 polymer ?
#
loop_
_entity_poly.entity_id
_entity_poly.type
_entity_poly.pdbx_seq_one_letter_code
_entity_poly.pdbx_strand_id
1 'polypeptide(L)'
;MKAKELLFPAGVLLAAALVAALLLGYIFRRVQRAPIPPQELTGKPVVALTFDDGPNVRYTRRLLDVLYEEQAPATFFLVGEQIEGNEIIVKEIAASGHEIDSHTSSHPNLNQLTEGETRIDLERIIPELRRRGFAFATLSQMEAAGYHVTI
;
A
#
# COMPACT_ATOMS: atom_id res chain seq x y z
N MET A 1 -57.03 1.00 -8.91
CA MET A 1 -55.78 0.43 -8.38
C MET A 1 -54.60 1.14 -9.07
N LYS A 2 -53.55 1.51 -8.32
CA LYS A 2 -52.14 1.48 -8.74
C LYS A 2 -51.29 2.73 -9.03
N ALA A 3 -51.75 3.99 -9.03
CA ALA A 3 -50.77 5.09 -9.17
C ALA A 3 -49.75 5.08 -8.01
N LYS A 4 -50.25 4.91 -6.77
CA LYS A 4 -49.41 4.76 -5.57
C LYS A 4 -48.69 3.41 -5.49
N GLU A 5 -49.25 2.34 -6.06
CA GLU A 5 -48.62 1.01 -6.10
C GLU A 5 -47.53 0.87 -7.17
N LEU A 6 -47.50 1.75 -8.18
CA LEU A 6 -46.47 1.79 -9.22
C LEU A 6 -45.35 2.77 -8.88
N LEU A 7 -45.66 3.87 -8.17
CA LEU A 7 -44.68 4.85 -7.69
C LEU A 7 -43.71 4.27 -6.66
N PHE A 8 -44.18 3.39 -5.78
CA PHE A 8 -43.34 2.74 -4.77
C PHE A 8 -42.24 1.83 -5.38
N PRO A 9 -42.54 0.84 -6.24
CA PRO A 9 -41.50 0.02 -6.88
C PRO A 9 -40.63 0.82 -7.85
N ALA A 10 -41.17 1.82 -8.55
CA ALA A 10 -40.37 2.69 -9.42
C ALA A 10 -39.34 3.53 -8.63
N GLY A 11 -39.72 4.04 -7.46
CA GLY A 11 -38.82 4.77 -6.57
C GLY A 11 -37.70 3.89 -6.00
N VAL A 12 -38.01 2.65 -5.61
CA VAL A 12 -37.01 1.67 -5.14
C VAL A 12 -36.03 1.31 -6.25
N LEU A 13 -36.51 1.09 -7.47
CA LEU A 13 -35.65 0.81 -8.63
C LEU A 13 -34.73 1.99 -8.95
N LEU A 14 -35.24 3.23 -8.89
CA LEU A 14 -34.45 4.43 -9.11
C LEU A 14 -33.35 4.59 -8.03
N ALA A 15 -33.68 4.37 -6.76
CA ALA A 15 -32.72 4.42 -5.67
C ALA A 15 -31.64 3.33 -5.82
N ALA A 16 -32.02 2.10 -6.15
CA ALA A 16 -31.09 1.01 -6.40
C ALA A 16 -30.15 1.30 -7.58
N ALA A 17 -30.68 1.86 -8.68
CA ALA A 17 -29.88 2.27 -9.83
C ALA A 17 -28.88 3.39 -9.47
N LEU A 18 -29.29 4.36 -8.66
CA LEU A 18 -28.41 5.43 -8.18
C LEU A 18 -27.28 4.87 -7.30
N VAL A 19 -27.60 3.98 -6.36
CA VAL A 19 -26.58 3.32 -5.52
C VAL A 19 -25.62 2.52 -6.38
N ALA A 20 -26.11 1.74 -7.35
CA ALA A 20 -25.27 0.99 -8.27
C ALA A 20 -24.36 1.90 -9.10
N ALA A 21 -24.86 3.04 -9.59
CA ALA A 21 -24.06 4.01 -10.34
C ALA A 21 -22.96 4.65 -9.47
N LEU A 22 -23.26 5.00 -8.22
CA LEU A 22 -22.28 5.53 -7.27
C LEU A 22 -21.20 4.49 -6.91
N LEU A 23 -21.60 3.24 -6.68
CA LEU A 23 -20.67 2.13 -6.43
C LEU A 23 -19.79 1.86 -7.65
N LEU A 24 -20.37 1.82 -8.85
CA LEU A 24 -19.63 1.63 -10.09
C LEU A 24 -18.65 2.79 -10.32
N GLY A 25 -19.07 4.03 -10.10
CA GLY A 25 -18.21 5.19 -10.16
C GLY A 25 -17.06 5.14 -9.15
N TYR A 26 -17.32 4.69 -7.92
CA TYR A 26 -16.28 4.49 -6.90
C TYR A 26 -15.25 3.42 -7.31
N ILE A 27 -15.71 2.26 -7.78
CA ILE A 27 -14.85 1.16 -8.24
C ILE A 27 -14.04 1.60 -9.45
N PHE A 28 -14.68 2.24 -10.44
CA PHE A 28 -14.03 2.73 -11.64
C PHE A 28 -12.92 3.74 -11.30
N ARG A 29 -13.20 4.71 -10.41
CA ARG A 29 -12.21 5.68 -9.93
C ARG A 29 -11.05 5.00 -9.22
N ARG A 30 -11.30 3.97 -8.40
CA ARG A 30 -10.25 3.19 -7.70
C ARG A 30 -9.36 2.42 -8.68
N VAL A 31 -9.96 1.76 -9.67
CA VAL A 31 -9.23 0.93 -10.66
C VAL A 31 -8.42 1.80 -11.63
N GLN A 32 -8.88 3.02 -11.93
CA GLN A 32 -8.18 3.95 -12.83
C GLN A 32 -7.15 4.87 -12.14
N ARG A 33 -6.84 4.67 -10.86
CA ARG A 33 -5.79 5.45 -10.20
C ARG A 33 -4.45 5.23 -10.91
N ALA A 34 -3.86 6.32 -11.39
CA ALA A 34 -2.47 6.29 -11.85
C ALA A 34 -1.55 6.11 -10.63
N PRO A 35 -0.37 5.48 -10.77
CA PRO A 35 0.60 5.47 -9.69
C PRO A 35 1.01 6.90 -9.32
N ILE A 36 1.21 7.16 -8.03
CA ILE A 36 1.77 8.43 -7.55
C ILE A 36 3.19 8.55 -8.13
N PRO A 37 3.54 9.67 -8.78
CA PRO A 37 4.88 9.85 -9.31
C PRO A 37 5.92 9.93 -8.18
N PRO A 38 7.16 9.48 -8.40
CA PRO A 38 8.24 9.67 -7.45
C PRO A 38 8.44 11.15 -7.09
N GLN A 39 8.79 11.43 -5.84
CA GLN A 39 9.09 12.78 -5.39
C GLN A 39 10.41 13.25 -6.01
N GLU A 40 10.38 14.30 -6.83
CA GLU A 40 11.60 14.93 -7.33
C GLU A 40 12.30 15.72 -6.21
N LEU A 41 13.60 15.44 -6.04
CA LEU A 41 14.45 16.13 -5.07
C LEU A 41 14.96 17.44 -5.68
N THR A 42 14.23 18.51 -5.43
CA THR A 42 14.48 19.85 -6.01
C THR A 42 15.39 20.74 -5.14
N GLY A 43 16.10 20.15 -4.17
CA GLY A 43 16.93 20.89 -3.19
C GLY A 43 16.13 21.64 -2.12
N LYS A 44 14.80 21.54 -2.14
CA LYS A 44 13.92 22.01 -1.06
C LYS A 44 13.90 21.00 0.09
N PRO A 45 13.61 21.43 1.34
CA PRO A 45 13.36 20.51 2.42
C PRO A 45 12.23 19.55 2.07
N VAL A 46 12.47 18.26 2.29
CA VAL A 46 11.50 17.17 2.08
C VAL A 46 11.39 16.33 3.34
N VAL A 47 10.26 15.64 3.47
CA VAL A 47 10.03 14.64 4.51
C VAL A 47 9.67 13.33 3.82
N ALA A 48 10.25 12.22 4.28
CA ALA A 48 9.89 10.88 3.83
C ALA A 48 8.84 10.29 4.79
N LEU A 49 7.75 9.77 4.23
CA LEU A 49 6.75 9.03 4.99
C LEU A 49 7.08 7.55 4.95
N THR A 50 7.22 6.94 6.12
CA THR A 50 7.48 5.51 6.28
C THR A 50 6.40 4.86 7.14
N PHE A 51 6.06 3.62 6.83
CA PHE A 51 5.06 2.83 7.56
C PHE A 51 5.56 1.41 7.79
N ASP A 52 5.57 1.00 9.05
CA ASP A 52 6.08 -0.29 9.49
C ASP A 52 4.93 -1.28 9.79
N ASP A 53 5.28 -2.52 10.13
CA ASP A 53 4.39 -3.58 10.64
C ASP A 53 3.29 -4.09 9.70
N GLY A 54 3.25 -3.60 8.46
CA GLY A 54 2.27 -4.05 7.46
C GLY A 54 2.63 -5.37 6.77
N PRO A 55 1.76 -5.87 5.86
CA PRO A 55 0.48 -5.29 5.46
C PRO A 55 -0.67 -5.70 6.39
N ASN A 56 -1.54 -4.74 6.72
CA ASN A 56 -2.73 -4.97 7.53
C ASN A 56 -4.02 -4.79 6.72
N VAL A 57 -4.83 -5.85 6.62
CA VAL A 57 -6.08 -5.87 5.83
C VAL A 57 -7.08 -4.75 6.17
N ARG A 58 -7.10 -4.31 7.43
CA ARG A 58 -8.06 -3.32 7.93
C ARG A 58 -7.61 -1.88 7.67
N TYR A 59 -6.30 -1.62 7.75
CA TYR A 59 -5.77 -0.25 7.80
C TYR A 59 -4.99 0.14 6.56
N THR A 60 -4.19 -0.76 5.97
CA THR A 60 -3.31 -0.42 4.85
C THR A 60 -4.08 0.16 3.66
N ARG A 61 -5.24 -0.42 3.31
CA ARG A 61 -6.07 0.11 2.21
C ARG A 61 -6.62 1.52 2.44
N ARG A 62 -6.93 1.85 3.69
CA ARG A 62 -7.41 3.18 4.07
C ARG A 62 -6.26 4.19 4.03
N LEU A 63 -5.07 3.76 4.44
CA LEU A 63 -3.87 4.57 4.32
C LEU A 63 -3.52 4.85 2.85
N LEU A 64 -3.58 3.84 1.98
CA LEU A 64 -3.40 4.01 0.53
C LEU A 64 -4.41 5.00 -0.08
N ASP A 65 -5.64 5.05 0.44
CA ASP A 65 -6.62 6.05 0.00
C ASP A 65 -6.18 7.48 0.35
N VAL A 66 -5.74 7.70 1.59
CA VAL A 66 -5.27 9.01 2.05
C VAL A 66 -4.02 9.44 1.29
N LEU A 67 -3.02 8.55 1.18
CA LEU A 67 -1.77 8.85 0.46
C LEU A 67 -2.04 9.22 -1.01
N TYR A 68 -2.98 8.53 -1.65
CA TYR A 68 -3.39 8.88 -3.01
C TYR A 68 -4.10 10.23 -3.10
N GLU A 69 -5.02 10.52 -2.17
CA GLU A 69 -5.72 11.81 -2.14
C GLU A 69 -4.76 12.99 -1.96
N GLU A 70 -3.71 12.80 -1.15
CA GLU A 70 -2.66 13.80 -0.90
C GLU A 70 -1.52 13.76 -1.93
N GLN A 71 -1.55 12.83 -2.90
CA GLN A 71 -0.47 12.57 -3.85
C GLN A 71 0.90 12.40 -3.16
N ALA A 72 0.91 11.75 -2.01
CA ALA A 72 2.08 11.58 -1.16
C ALA A 72 2.68 10.17 -1.35
N PRO A 73 3.86 10.03 -1.99
CA PRO A 73 4.57 8.77 -2.01
C PRO A 73 5.08 8.41 -0.61
N ALA A 74 5.29 7.12 -0.36
CA ALA A 74 5.69 6.58 0.93
C ALA A 74 6.44 5.26 0.75
N THR A 75 7.18 4.86 1.78
CA THR A 75 7.89 3.57 1.85
C THR A 75 7.23 2.69 2.92
N PHE A 76 6.89 1.46 2.56
CA PHE A 76 6.28 0.49 3.46
C PHE A 76 7.28 -0.59 3.86
N PHE A 77 7.64 -0.64 5.13
CA PHE A 77 8.44 -1.71 5.70
C PHE A 77 7.49 -2.83 6.14
N LEU A 78 7.49 -3.95 5.41
CA LEU A 78 6.54 -5.04 5.62
C LEU A 78 7.18 -6.19 6.41
N VAL A 79 6.40 -6.79 7.31
CA VAL A 79 6.74 -8.02 8.01
C VAL A 79 6.40 -9.21 7.12
N GLY A 80 7.37 -10.12 6.91
CA GLY A 80 7.23 -11.27 6.01
C GLY A 80 6.02 -12.14 6.30
N GLU A 81 5.82 -12.50 7.57
CA GLU A 81 4.69 -13.31 8.02
C GLU A 81 3.32 -12.68 7.75
N GLN A 82 3.24 -11.35 7.62
CA GLN A 82 1.97 -10.68 7.31
C GLN A 82 1.64 -10.65 5.82
N ILE A 83 2.59 -11.02 4.94
CA ILE A 83 2.35 -11.02 3.50
C ILE A 83 1.43 -12.16 3.08
N GLU A 84 1.58 -13.34 3.70
CA GLU A 84 0.78 -14.51 3.35
C GLU A 84 -0.71 -14.23 3.60
N GLY A 85 -1.53 -14.38 2.56
CA GLY A 85 -2.96 -14.07 2.58
C GLY A 85 -3.29 -12.58 2.36
N ASN A 86 -2.30 -11.69 2.32
CA ASN A 86 -2.45 -10.26 2.05
C ASN A 86 -1.77 -9.80 0.75
N GLU A 87 -1.41 -10.73 -0.15
CA GLU A 87 -0.67 -10.44 -1.39
C GLU A 87 -1.33 -9.37 -2.26
N ILE A 88 -2.66 -9.34 -2.28
CA ILE A 88 -3.42 -8.35 -3.06
C ILE A 88 -3.11 -6.94 -2.55
N ILE A 89 -2.99 -6.76 -1.23
CA ILE A 89 -2.68 -5.46 -0.64
C ILE A 89 -1.24 -5.07 -0.95
N VAL A 90 -0.29 -6.01 -0.91
CA VAL A 90 1.10 -5.75 -1.30
C VAL A 90 1.19 -5.29 -2.77
N LYS A 91 0.40 -5.92 -3.65
CA LYS A 91 0.25 -5.48 -5.05
C LYS A 91 -0.38 -4.10 -5.18
N GLU A 92 -1.39 -3.80 -4.36
CA GLU A 92 -2.00 -2.47 -4.34
C GLU A 92 -1.01 -1.39 -3.87
N ILE A 93 -0.16 -1.66 -2.87
CA ILE A 93 0.91 -0.75 -2.42
C ILE A 93 1.83 -0.42 -3.59
N ALA A 94 2.44 -1.44 -4.21
CA ALA A 94 3.40 -1.25 -5.30
C ALA A 94 2.77 -0.59 -6.54
N ALA A 95 1.56 -1.03 -6.94
CA ALA A 95 0.85 -0.47 -8.09
C ALA A 95 0.42 1.00 -7.88
N SER A 96 0.32 1.45 -6.63
CA SER A 96 0.00 2.84 -6.28
C SER A 96 1.23 3.77 -6.34
N GLY A 97 2.42 3.25 -6.64
CA GLY A 97 3.66 4.04 -6.74
C GLY A 97 4.43 4.18 -5.42
N HIS A 98 4.13 3.35 -4.42
CA HIS A 98 4.88 3.31 -3.16
C HIS A 98 6.05 2.33 -3.22
N GLU A 99 7.06 2.61 -2.39
CA GLU A 99 8.19 1.72 -2.18
C GLU A 99 7.84 0.66 -1.12
N ILE A 100 8.45 -0.51 -1.21
CA ILE A 100 8.29 -1.60 -0.26
C ILE A 100 9.68 -2.06 0.15
N ASP A 101 9.90 -2.22 1.46
CA ASP A 101 11.14 -2.79 2.01
C ASP A 101 10.82 -3.74 3.19
N SER A 102 11.85 -4.35 3.76
CA SER A 102 11.75 -5.35 4.82
C SER A 102 11.63 -4.71 6.21
N HIS A 103 10.60 -5.09 6.96
CA HIS A 103 10.55 -4.92 8.42
C HIS A 103 10.80 -6.25 9.14
N THR A 104 11.83 -6.98 8.70
CA THR A 104 12.14 -8.36 9.12
C THR A 104 11.12 -9.39 8.62
N SER A 105 11.46 -10.66 8.72
CA SER A 105 10.57 -11.74 8.29
C SER A 105 9.48 -12.02 9.32
N SER A 106 9.84 -12.05 10.61
CA SER A 106 8.98 -12.56 11.69
C SER A 106 8.75 -11.55 12.83
N HIS A 107 9.25 -10.32 12.66
CA HIS A 107 9.23 -9.29 13.70
C HIS A 107 9.85 -9.75 15.05
N PRO A 108 11.03 -10.42 15.05
CA PRO A 108 11.66 -10.85 16.29
C PRO A 108 12.29 -9.65 17.04
N ASN A 109 12.54 -9.82 18.33
CA ASN A 109 13.37 -8.87 19.07
C ASN A 109 14.84 -9.03 18.64
N LEU A 110 15.33 -8.14 17.77
CA LEU A 110 16.68 -8.22 17.21
C LEU A 110 17.79 -8.18 18.27
N ASN A 111 17.54 -7.59 19.45
CA ASN A 111 18.51 -7.57 20.56
C ASN A 111 18.76 -8.96 21.17
N GLN A 112 17.91 -9.94 20.85
CA GLN A 112 18.02 -11.33 21.32
C GLN A 112 18.63 -12.25 20.26
N LEU A 113 18.94 -11.73 19.07
CA LEU A 113 19.52 -12.48 17.97
C LEU A 113 21.01 -12.21 17.82
N THR A 114 21.74 -13.21 17.34
CA THR A 114 23.09 -13.03 16.83
C THR A 114 23.07 -12.25 15.51
N GLU A 115 24.20 -11.66 15.12
CA GLU A 115 24.34 -10.98 13.82
C GLU A 115 23.98 -11.89 12.63
N GLY A 116 24.32 -13.18 12.72
CA GLY A 116 23.97 -14.18 11.71
C GLY A 116 22.46 -14.39 11.60
N GLU A 117 21.77 -14.52 12.73
CA GLU A 117 20.31 -14.69 12.77
C GLU A 117 19.58 -13.44 12.28
N THR A 118 20.02 -12.25 12.72
CA THR A 118 19.48 -10.97 12.25
C THR A 118 19.59 -10.83 10.74
N ARG A 119 20.76 -11.12 10.17
CA ARG A 119 20.97 -11.06 8.72
C ARG A 119 20.07 -12.05 7.97
N ILE A 120 19.99 -13.29 8.45
CA ILE A 120 19.11 -14.31 7.84
C ILE A 120 17.65 -13.83 7.84
N ASP A 121 17.17 -13.24 8.94
CA ASP A 121 15.79 -12.80 9.05
C ASP A 121 15.49 -11.59 8.14
N LEU A 122 16.41 -10.61 8.08
CA LEU A 122 16.30 -9.44 7.19
C LEU A 122 16.32 -9.83 5.70
N GLU A 123 17.20 -10.76 5.31
CA GLU A 123 17.37 -11.17 3.92
C GLU A 123 16.30 -12.16 3.44
N ARG A 124 15.52 -12.78 4.34
CA ARG A 124 14.57 -13.84 3.95
C ARG A 124 13.46 -13.33 3.02
N ILE A 125 12.93 -12.14 3.30
CA ILE A 125 11.74 -11.59 2.64
C ILE A 125 12.06 -10.92 1.28
N ILE A 126 13.23 -10.31 1.13
CA ILE A 126 13.60 -9.51 -0.05
C ILE A 126 13.57 -10.33 -1.36
N PRO A 127 14.15 -11.55 -1.43
CA PRO A 127 14.08 -12.40 -2.61
C PRO A 127 12.65 -12.82 -2.96
N GLU A 128 11.79 -13.00 -1.96
CA GLU A 128 10.40 -13.40 -2.17
C GLU A 128 9.58 -12.26 -2.77
N LEU A 129 9.69 -11.05 -2.22
CA LEU A 129 9.06 -9.87 -2.77
C LEU A 129 9.55 -9.65 -4.23
N ARG A 130 10.85 -9.85 -4.50
CA ARG A 130 11.41 -9.69 -5.85
C ARG A 130 10.89 -10.71 -6.84
N ARG A 131 10.79 -11.98 -6.46
CA ARG A 131 10.18 -13.02 -7.30
C ARG A 131 8.72 -12.73 -7.63
N ARG A 132 8.00 -12.04 -6.74
CA ARG A 132 6.59 -11.67 -6.92
C ARG A 132 6.40 -10.41 -7.79
N GLY A 133 7.48 -9.80 -8.28
CA GLY A 133 7.46 -8.73 -9.28
C GLY A 133 7.28 -7.32 -8.72
N PHE A 134 7.52 -7.10 -7.42
CA PHE A 134 7.52 -5.78 -6.83
C PHE A 134 8.80 -5.04 -7.22
N ALA A 135 8.68 -3.78 -7.65
CA ALA A 135 9.84 -2.92 -7.90
C ALA A 135 10.29 -2.32 -6.56
N PHE A 136 11.60 -2.38 -6.27
CA PHE A 136 12.20 -1.84 -5.05
C PHE A 136 13.03 -0.62 -5.41
N ALA A 137 12.84 0.45 -4.66
CA ALA A 137 13.96 1.29 -4.25
C ALA A 137 14.24 0.87 -2.81
N THR A 138 15.30 0.09 -2.58
CA THR A 138 15.68 -0.23 -1.21
C THR A 138 16.36 0.98 -0.59
N LEU A 139 16.28 1.14 0.73
CA LEU A 139 17.08 2.17 1.42
C LEU A 139 18.57 2.03 1.12
N SER A 140 19.04 0.80 0.95
CA SER A 140 20.42 0.50 0.51
C SER A 140 20.78 1.09 -0.86
N GLN A 141 19.80 1.29 -1.76
CA GLN A 141 20.03 1.97 -3.04
C GLN A 141 20.08 3.50 -2.86
N MET A 142 19.32 4.07 -1.91
CA MET A 142 19.39 5.49 -1.58
C MET A 142 20.70 5.85 -0.87
N GLU A 143 21.16 5.02 0.07
CA GLU A 143 22.48 5.16 0.69
C GLU A 143 23.61 5.01 -0.34
N ALA A 144 23.51 4.02 -1.25
CA ALA A 144 24.46 3.87 -2.35
C ALA A 144 24.45 5.05 -3.33
N ALA A 145 23.33 5.78 -3.44
CA ALA A 145 23.21 7.01 -4.21
C ALA A 145 23.68 8.26 -3.43
N GLY A 146 24.20 8.10 -2.21
CA GLY A 146 24.78 9.17 -1.40
C GLY A 146 23.77 9.93 -0.54
N TYR A 147 22.55 9.43 -0.40
CA TYR A 147 21.56 10.00 0.51
C TYR A 147 21.75 9.40 1.90
N HIS A 148 21.96 10.26 2.90
CA HIS A 148 21.84 9.85 4.30
C HIS A 148 20.37 9.71 4.63
N VAL A 149 19.88 8.47 4.72
CA VAL A 149 18.55 8.17 5.23
C VAL A 149 18.69 7.72 6.67
N THR A 150 18.08 8.47 7.59
CA THR A 150 17.98 8.07 9.00
C THR A 150 16.52 7.72 9.25
N ILE A 151 16.26 6.45 9.57
CA ILE A 151 14.94 5.98 10.04
C ILE A 151 14.95 5.97 11.57
#